data_AF-A0A6P9EF21-F1
#
_entry.id   AF-A0A6P9EF21-F1
#
_cell.length_a   1.000
_cell.length_b   1.000
_cell.length_c   1.000
_cell.angle_alpha   90.00
_cell.angle_beta   90.00
_cell.angle_gamma   90.00
#
_symmetry.space_group_name_H-M   'P 1'
#
loop_
_entity.id
_entity.type
_entity.pdbx_description
1 polymer ?
#
loop_
_entity_poly.entity_id
_entity_poly.type
_entity_poly.pdbx_seq_one_letter_code
_entity_poly.pdbx_strand_id
1 'polypeptide(L)'
;MWAVLFFLVTLMVVISQGSALGLNHQIHLLQPKSGSWGLHVPNISCLSWRLGVETHNIIGWSTVPKECEGYVGHYMLGHQYRTDSKVVANQALLYAQSLNLTGDGKDVWIFDVDETSLSNLPYYAVNGFGAEPYNSTLFNAWVLKGTQPALP
;
A
#
# COMPACT_ATOMS: atom_id res chain seq x y z
N MET A 1 -3.92 -0.70 60.33
CA MET A 1 -5.08 -0.09 59.63
C MET A 1 -4.68 0.75 58.41
N TRP A 2 -3.56 1.50 58.46
CA TRP A 2 -3.10 2.32 57.33
C TRP A 2 -2.50 1.54 56.14
N ALA A 3 -1.85 0.39 56.37
CA ALA A 3 -1.27 -0.41 55.29
C ALA A 3 -2.31 -1.09 54.38
N VAL A 4 -3.49 -1.41 54.92
CA VAL A 4 -4.60 -2.03 54.16
C VAL A 4 -5.30 -0.99 53.27
N LEU A 5 -5.38 0.25 53.72
CA LEU A 5 -5.93 1.36 52.94
C LEU A 5 -5.05 1.71 51.73
N PHE A 6 -3.72 1.67 51.86
CA PHE A 6 -2.82 1.91 50.73
C PHE A 6 -2.91 0.83 49.64
N PHE A 7 -3.11 -0.43 50.02
CA PHE A 7 -3.25 -1.54 49.07
C PHE A 7 -4.59 -1.51 48.29
N LEU A 8 -5.64 -0.95 48.88
CA LEU A 8 -6.94 -0.81 48.21
C LEU A 8 -6.96 0.38 47.23
N VAL A 9 -6.24 1.46 47.52
CA VAL A 9 -6.16 2.63 46.63
C VAL A 9 -5.31 2.33 45.39
N THR A 10 -4.24 1.53 45.50
CA THR A 10 -3.45 1.12 44.32
C THR A 10 -4.21 0.12 43.43
N LEU A 11 -5.09 -0.70 43.99
CA LEU A 11 -5.92 -1.62 43.20
C LEU A 11 -7.02 -0.89 42.39
N MET A 12 -7.56 0.23 42.89
CA MET A 12 -8.60 0.98 42.18
C MET A 12 -8.06 1.91 41.06
N VAL A 13 -6.79 2.33 41.14
CA VAL A 13 -6.15 3.14 40.08
C VAL A 13 -5.82 2.30 38.82
N VAL A 14 -5.71 0.98 38.95
CA VAL A 14 -5.41 0.09 37.80
C VAL A 14 -6.66 -0.25 36.96
N ILE A 15 -7.88 0.01 37.46
CA ILE A 15 -9.12 -0.47 36.83
C ILE A 15 -9.85 0.62 36.01
N SER A 16 -9.43 1.89 36.02
CA SER A 16 -10.25 2.99 35.45
C SER A 16 -9.75 3.68 34.17
N GLN A 17 -8.76 3.15 33.44
CA GLN A 17 -8.40 3.68 32.10
C GLN A 17 -8.15 2.61 31.04
N GLY A 18 -8.85 1.48 31.13
CA GLY A 18 -9.16 0.68 29.96
C GLY A 18 -10.34 1.30 29.23
N SER A 19 -10.15 2.48 28.62
CA SER A 19 -11.08 2.92 27.58
C SER A 19 -11.07 1.82 26.54
N ALA A 20 -12.13 1.02 26.48
CA ALA A 20 -12.44 0.20 25.33
C ALA A 20 -12.66 1.16 24.16
N LEU A 21 -11.57 1.66 23.58
CA LEU A 21 -11.57 2.21 22.25
C LEU A 21 -12.19 1.09 21.43
N GLY A 22 -13.36 1.33 20.85
CA GLY A 22 -14.10 0.36 20.07
C GLY A 22 -13.22 -0.11 18.92
N LEU A 23 -12.38 -1.11 19.20
CA LEU A 23 -11.75 -1.97 18.22
C LEU A 23 -12.92 -2.75 17.66
N ASN A 24 -13.48 -2.18 16.61
CA ASN A 24 -14.46 -2.77 15.74
C ASN A 24 -13.82 -4.05 15.19
N HIS A 25 -13.98 -5.15 15.92
CA HIS A 25 -13.50 -6.45 15.49
C HIS A 25 -14.39 -6.92 14.34
N GLN A 26 -13.72 -7.44 13.30
CA GLN A 26 -14.24 -8.17 12.13
C GLN A 26 -14.62 -7.28 10.93
N ILE A 27 -14.04 -7.52 9.74
CA ILE A 27 -13.93 -8.83 9.08
C ILE A 27 -12.48 -9.13 8.64
N HIS A 28 -11.93 -10.26 9.09
CA HIS A 28 -10.81 -10.90 8.38
C HIS A 28 -11.37 -11.52 7.09
N LEU A 29 -11.10 -10.90 5.94
CA LEU A 29 -11.40 -11.52 4.65
C LEU A 29 -10.41 -12.66 4.41
N LEU A 30 -10.77 -13.87 4.84
CA LEU A 30 -10.06 -15.11 4.47
C LEU A 30 -10.29 -15.52 3.00
N GLN A 31 -10.89 -14.65 2.20
CA GLN A 31 -10.97 -14.79 0.75
C GLN A 31 -11.18 -13.39 0.14
N PRO A 32 -10.23 -12.86 -0.63
CA PRO A 32 -10.52 -11.80 -1.58
C PRO A 32 -11.57 -12.34 -2.55
N LYS A 33 -12.75 -11.71 -2.53
CA LYS A 33 -13.87 -12.08 -3.40
C LYS A 33 -13.57 -11.66 -4.84
N SER A 34 -12.74 -12.41 -5.54
CA SER A 34 -12.53 -12.28 -6.98
C SER A 34 -12.53 -13.63 -7.68
N GLY A 35 -13.17 -13.66 -8.85
CA GLY A 35 -13.07 -14.72 -9.85
C GLY A 35 -12.10 -14.35 -10.97
N SER A 36 -11.56 -15.37 -11.63
CA SER A 36 -10.44 -15.36 -12.59
C SER A 36 -10.54 -14.45 -13.85
N TRP A 37 -11.54 -13.59 -14.01
CA TRP A 37 -11.95 -13.03 -15.32
C TRP A 37 -11.88 -11.50 -15.47
N GLY A 38 -11.39 -10.74 -14.49
CA GLY A 38 -11.15 -9.29 -14.64
C GLY A 38 -12.39 -8.40 -14.81
N LEU A 39 -13.58 -8.93 -14.50
CA LEU A 39 -14.83 -8.17 -14.47
C LEU A 39 -14.92 -7.34 -13.18
N HIS A 40 -15.47 -6.12 -13.29
CA HIS A 40 -15.79 -5.27 -12.16
C HIS A 40 -16.75 -6.02 -11.20
N VAL A 41 -16.31 -6.19 -9.94
CA VAL A 41 -17.14 -6.79 -8.89
C VAL A 41 -17.92 -5.67 -8.20
N PRO A 42 -19.25 -5.60 -8.33
CA PRO A 42 -20.03 -4.54 -7.70
C PRO A 42 -19.93 -4.64 -6.17
N ASN A 43 -19.98 -3.48 -5.49
CA ASN A 43 -20.00 -3.36 -4.03
C ASN A 43 -18.71 -3.76 -3.30
N ILE A 44 -17.54 -3.64 -3.95
CA ILE A 44 -16.23 -3.66 -3.29
C ILE A 44 -15.81 -2.23 -2.93
N SER A 45 -15.26 -2.03 -1.73
CA SER A 45 -14.68 -0.73 -1.38
C SER A 45 -13.39 -0.48 -2.19
N CYS A 46 -13.03 0.78 -2.44
CA CYS A 46 -11.78 1.11 -3.14
C CYS A 46 -10.53 0.60 -2.42
N LEU A 47 -10.57 0.52 -1.09
CA LEU A 47 -9.52 -0.10 -0.28
C LEU A 47 -9.43 -1.61 -0.51
N SER A 48 -10.58 -2.29 -0.54
CA SER A 48 -10.64 -3.73 -0.84
C SER A 48 -10.24 -4.02 -2.29
N TRP A 49 -10.61 -3.14 -3.23
CA TRP A 49 -10.18 -3.23 -4.63
C TRP A 49 -8.66 -3.12 -4.73
N ARG A 50 -8.04 -2.08 -4.14
CA ARG A 50 -6.57 -1.93 -4.12
C ARG A 50 -5.91 -3.16 -3.54
N LEU A 51 -6.36 -3.62 -2.36
CA LEU A 51 -5.82 -4.84 -1.75
C LEU A 51 -5.95 -6.05 -2.68
N GLY A 52 -7.10 -6.21 -3.35
CA GLY A 52 -7.34 -7.27 -4.31
C GLY A 52 -6.40 -7.22 -5.52
N VAL A 53 -6.06 -6.02 -6.01
CA VAL A 53 -5.08 -5.82 -7.08
C VAL A 53 -3.66 -6.15 -6.59
N GLU A 54 -3.21 -5.58 -5.47
CA GLU A 54 -1.87 -5.82 -4.89
C GLU A 54 -1.61 -7.29 -4.54
N THR A 55 -2.67 -8.02 -4.19
CA THR A 55 -2.59 -9.46 -3.85
C THR A 55 -2.90 -10.38 -5.03
N HIS A 56 -2.95 -9.85 -6.26
CA HIS A 56 -3.19 -10.60 -7.49
C HIS A 56 -4.52 -11.37 -7.54
N ASN A 57 -5.51 -10.94 -6.78
CA ASN A 57 -6.84 -11.55 -6.82
C ASN A 57 -7.72 -10.88 -7.88
N ILE A 58 -7.57 -9.57 -8.07
CA ILE A 58 -8.22 -8.82 -9.15
C ILE A 58 -7.17 -8.58 -10.23
N ILE A 59 -7.33 -9.24 -11.38
CA ILE A 59 -6.40 -9.23 -12.51
C ILE A 59 -7.10 -8.83 -13.79
N GLY A 60 -6.36 -8.39 -14.81
CA GLY A 60 -6.94 -8.07 -16.12
C GLY A 60 -7.85 -6.82 -16.14
N TRP A 61 -7.75 -5.96 -15.12
CA TRP A 61 -8.41 -4.66 -15.12
C TRP A 61 -7.67 -3.70 -16.06
N SER A 62 -8.41 -2.83 -16.75
CA SER A 62 -7.85 -1.88 -17.73
C SER A 62 -7.69 -0.47 -17.18
N THR A 63 -8.56 -0.06 -16.24
CA THR A 63 -8.52 1.22 -15.55
C THR A 63 -8.91 1.04 -14.09
N VAL A 64 -8.49 1.98 -13.24
CA VAL A 64 -9.04 2.14 -11.89
C VAL A 64 -10.55 2.35 -12.02
N PRO A 65 -11.41 1.75 -11.16
CA PRO A 65 -12.83 2.07 -11.12
C PRO A 65 -13.03 3.58 -10.97
N LYS A 66 -13.93 4.18 -11.74
CA LYS A 66 -14.09 5.65 -11.77
C LYS A 66 -14.41 6.23 -10.39
N GLU A 67 -15.22 5.53 -9.61
CA GLU A 67 -15.56 5.86 -8.23
C GLU A 67 -14.35 5.83 -7.28
N CYS A 68 -13.25 5.18 -7.66
CA CYS A 68 -12.03 5.03 -6.87
C CYS A 68 -10.91 6.00 -7.26
N GLU A 69 -11.10 6.86 -8.27
CA GLU A 69 -10.11 7.86 -8.67
C GLU A 69 -9.64 8.70 -7.47
N GLY A 70 -10.58 9.28 -6.72
CA GLY A 70 -10.26 10.11 -5.56
C GLY A 70 -9.58 9.33 -4.43
N TYR A 71 -9.94 8.05 -4.24
CA TYR A 71 -9.28 7.18 -3.27
C TYR A 71 -7.83 6.91 -3.67
N VAL A 72 -7.58 6.55 -4.93
CA VAL A 72 -6.23 6.28 -5.44
C VAL A 72 -5.38 7.54 -5.39
N GLY A 73 -5.93 8.69 -5.80
CA GLY A 73 -5.24 9.98 -5.69
C GLY A 73 -4.82 10.31 -4.25
N HIS A 74 -5.73 10.10 -3.28
CA HIS A 74 -5.40 10.29 -1.86
C HIS A 74 -4.33 9.31 -1.35
N TYR A 75 -4.40 8.05 -1.76
CA TYR A 75 -3.40 7.04 -1.40
C TYR A 75 -2.02 7.39 -1.96
N MET A 76 -1.93 7.70 -3.26
CA MET A 76 -0.68 7.94 -3.98
C MET A 76 0.01 9.25 -3.58
N LEU A 77 -0.77 10.33 -3.37
CA LEU A 77 -0.24 11.61 -2.92
C LEU A 77 -0.05 11.68 -1.39
N GLY A 78 -0.67 10.77 -0.64
CA GLY A 78 -0.65 10.73 0.81
C GLY A 78 0.56 10.00 1.40
N HIS A 79 0.57 9.90 2.72
CA HIS A 79 1.64 9.22 3.46
C HIS A 79 1.63 7.69 3.30
N GLN A 80 0.47 7.11 2.98
CA GLN A 80 0.33 5.65 2.95
C GLN A 80 1.18 5.03 1.85
N TYR A 81 1.13 5.53 0.61
CA TYR A 81 1.96 5.00 -0.49
C TYR A 81 3.45 5.03 -0.14
N ARG A 82 3.95 6.15 0.37
CA ARG A 82 5.34 6.29 0.84
C ARG A 82 5.70 5.31 1.97
N THR A 83 4.76 5.08 2.89
CA THR A 83 4.97 4.16 4.01
C THR A 83 5.03 2.72 3.51
N ASP A 84 4.10 2.33 2.63
CA ASP A 84 4.04 1.01 2.02
C ASP A 84 5.33 0.73 1.21
N SER A 85 5.77 1.68 0.36
CA SER A 85 7.03 1.60 -0.40
C SER A 85 8.24 1.43 0.52
N LYS A 86 8.33 2.25 1.58
CA LYS A 86 9.44 2.18 2.55
C LYS A 86 9.50 0.84 3.27
N VAL A 87 8.36 0.26 3.63
CA VAL A 87 8.31 -1.05 4.28
C VAL A 87 8.88 -2.12 3.35
N VAL A 88 8.44 -2.16 2.09
CA VAL A 88 8.92 -3.16 1.11
C VAL A 88 10.41 -2.99 0.82
N ALA A 89 10.87 -1.76 0.58
CA ALA A 89 12.29 -1.47 0.34
C ALA A 89 13.17 -1.86 1.54
N ASN A 90 12.71 -1.60 2.76
CA ASN A 90 13.43 -2.00 3.97
C ASN A 90 13.49 -3.53 4.12
N GLN A 91 12.40 -4.25 3.84
CA GLN A 91 12.42 -5.72 3.88
C GLN A 91 13.37 -6.31 2.83
N ALA A 92 13.38 -5.75 1.62
CA ALA A 92 14.32 -6.13 0.56
C ALA A 92 15.78 -5.90 1.01
N LEU A 93 16.08 -4.74 1.60
CA LEU A 93 17.41 -4.44 2.11
C LEU A 93 17.84 -5.40 3.23
N LEU A 94 16.97 -5.66 4.20
CA LEU A 94 17.25 -6.59 5.30
C LEU A 94 17.50 -8.01 4.78
N TYR A 95 16.71 -8.45 3.80
CA TYR A 95 16.94 -9.72 3.12
C TYR A 95 18.31 -9.74 2.44
N ALA A 96 18.65 -8.71 1.66
CA ALA A 96 19.96 -8.60 1.00
C ALA A 96 21.12 -8.72 2.00
N GLN A 97 21.02 -8.01 3.13
CA GLN A 97 22.03 -8.02 4.19
C GLN A 97 22.17 -9.36 4.91
N SER A 98 21.13 -10.20 4.86
CA SER A 98 21.14 -11.54 5.47
C SER A 98 21.87 -12.59 4.63
N LEU A 99 22.14 -12.31 3.35
CA LEU A 99 22.76 -13.25 2.44
C LEU A 99 24.28 -13.32 2.63
N ASN A 100 24.82 -14.54 2.58
CA ASN A 100 26.27 -14.76 2.59
C ASN A 100 26.83 -14.82 1.16
N LEU A 101 27.26 -13.69 0.62
CA LEU A 101 27.72 -13.53 -0.76
C LEU A 101 29.24 -13.76 -0.91
N THR A 102 29.73 -14.95 -0.55
CA THR A 102 31.18 -15.30 -0.59
C THR A 102 31.64 -15.92 -1.93
N GLY A 103 30.89 -15.67 -3.00
CA GLY A 103 31.09 -16.28 -4.32
C GLY A 103 32.07 -15.54 -5.22
N ASP A 104 31.82 -15.58 -6.53
CA ASP A 104 32.65 -14.97 -7.57
C ASP A 104 32.40 -13.47 -7.79
N GLY A 105 31.60 -12.84 -6.91
CA GLY A 105 31.29 -11.41 -6.93
C GLY A 105 30.32 -10.99 -8.04
N LYS A 106 29.57 -11.93 -8.62
CA LYS A 106 28.60 -11.67 -9.70
C LYS A 106 27.15 -11.72 -9.24
N ASP A 107 26.90 -11.47 -7.96
CA ASP A 107 25.55 -11.37 -7.42
C ASP A 107 24.86 -10.12 -7.97
N VAL A 108 23.65 -10.29 -8.50
CA VAL A 108 22.89 -9.21 -9.16
C VAL A 108 21.53 -9.06 -8.50
N TRP A 109 21.09 -7.80 -8.34
CA TRP A 109 19.73 -7.44 -8.00
C TRP A 109 19.08 -6.75 -9.20
N ILE A 110 17.94 -7.27 -9.65
CA ILE A 110 17.22 -6.73 -10.81
C ILE A 110 16.15 -5.78 -10.29
N PHE A 111 16.12 -4.56 -10.85
CA PHE A 111 15.11 -3.56 -10.57
C PHE A 111 14.30 -3.29 -11.84
N ASP A 112 12.99 -3.22 -11.69
CA ASP A 112 12.15 -2.57 -12.67
C ASP A 112 12.32 -1.04 -12.58
N VAL A 113 11.94 -0.33 -13.64
CA VAL A 113 12.13 1.12 -13.77
C VAL A 113 10.85 1.85 -13.36
N ASP A 114 9.80 1.73 -14.16
CA ASP A 114 8.54 2.43 -13.96
C ASP A 114 7.81 1.88 -12.72
N GLU A 115 7.32 2.78 -11.86
CA GLU A 115 6.60 2.45 -10.62
C GLU A 115 7.39 1.58 -9.62
N THR A 116 8.71 1.45 -9.82
CA THR A 116 9.64 0.75 -8.93
C THR A 116 10.84 1.61 -8.56
N SER A 117 11.53 2.19 -9.55
CA SER A 117 12.68 3.09 -9.34
C SER A 117 12.32 4.54 -9.64
N LEU A 118 11.52 4.76 -10.68
CA LEU A 118 11.01 6.06 -11.14
C LEU A 118 9.49 6.10 -11.00
N SER A 119 8.95 7.26 -10.68
CA SER A 119 7.51 7.45 -10.49
C SER A 119 6.86 8.20 -11.64
N ASN A 120 5.81 7.61 -12.22
CA ASN A 120 4.91 8.22 -13.18
C ASN A 120 3.74 8.94 -12.52
N LEU A 121 3.75 9.06 -11.18
CA LEU A 121 2.72 9.75 -10.42
C LEU A 121 2.43 11.17 -10.92
N PRO A 122 3.42 12.02 -11.29
CA PRO A 122 3.10 13.34 -11.81
C PRO A 122 2.29 13.31 -13.13
N TYR A 123 2.49 12.29 -13.97
CA TYR A 123 1.65 12.08 -15.15
C TYR A 123 0.24 11.69 -14.74
N TYR A 124 0.10 10.65 -13.92
CA TYR A 124 -1.22 10.15 -13.52
C TYR A 124 -2.02 11.15 -12.68
N ALA A 125 -1.37 12.02 -11.90
CA ALA A 125 -2.03 13.03 -11.08
C ALA A 125 -2.83 14.06 -11.88
N VAL A 126 -2.48 14.28 -13.15
CA VAL A 126 -3.22 15.16 -14.07
C VAL A 126 -3.99 14.39 -15.14
N ASN A 127 -4.00 13.05 -15.08
CA ASN A 127 -4.68 12.15 -16.01
C ASN A 127 -5.59 11.14 -15.24
N GLY A 128 -6.26 11.61 -14.19
CA GLY A 128 -7.31 10.86 -13.49
C GLY A 128 -6.83 9.65 -12.70
N PHE A 129 -5.56 9.62 -12.26
CA PHE A 129 -5.00 8.55 -11.41
C PHE A 129 -5.23 7.12 -11.95
N GLY A 130 -5.29 6.96 -13.28
CA GLY A 130 -5.52 5.67 -13.93
C GLY A 130 -6.99 5.27 -14.09
N ALA A 131 -7.95 6.13 -13.71
CA ALA A 131 -9.38 5.94 -14.00
C ALA A 131 -9.72 6.24 -15.48
N GLU A 132 -8.89 7.02 -16.15
CA GLU A 132 -8.99 7.29 -17.58
C GLU A 132 -8.24 6.22 -18.41
N PRO A 133 -8.71 5.89 -19.62
CA PRO A 133 -8.01 4.96 -20.51
C PRO A 133 -6.58 5.41 -20.82
N TYR A 134 -5.65 4.46 -20.79
CA TYR A 134 -4.24 4.73 -21.07
C TYR A 134 -4.03 5.29 -22.49
N ASN A 135 -3.32 6.42 -22.58
CA ASN A 135 -2.93 7.05 -23.84
C ASN A 135 -1.41 6.99 -24.03
N SER A 136 -0.96 5.99 -24.80
CA SER A 136 0.46 5.73 -25.04
C SER A 136 1.18 6.90 -25.72
N THR A 137 0.52 7.62 -26.63
CA THR A 137 1.12 8.77 -27.32
C THR A 137 1.44 9.90 -26.34
N LEU A 138 0.48 10.24 -25.46
CA LEU A 138 0.67 11.28 -24.45
C LEU A 138 1.68 10.85 -23.39
N PHE A 139 1.63 9.59 -22.96
CA PHE A 139 2.57 9.05 -21.99
C PHE A 139 4.00 9.08 -22.52
N ASN A 140 4.24 8.59 -23.74
CA ASN A 140 5.57 8.60 -24.36
C ASN A 140 6.11 10.03 -24.53
N ALA A 141 5.26 10.98 -24.94
CA ALA A 141 5.66 12.38 -25.02
C ALA A 141 6.03 12.98 -23.65
N TRP A 142 5.42 12.50 -22.57
CA TRP A 142 5.75 12.89 -21.20
C TRP A 142 7.06 12.23 -20.74
N VAL A 143 7.27 10.94 -20.99
CA VAL A 143 8.51 10.22 -20.66
C VAL A 143 9.73 10.88 -21.32
N LEU A 144 9.61 11.30 -22.58
CA LEU A 144 10.69 11.99 -23.30
C LEU A 144 11.13 13.32 -22.67
N LYS A 145 10.35 13.88 -21.74
CA LYS A 145 10.77 15.08 -20.98
C LYS A 145 11.83 14.74 -19.93
N GLY A 146 11.94 13.49 -19.49
CA GLY A 146 12.95 13.04 -18.53
C GLY A 146 12.80 13.67 -17.14
N THR A 147 11.58 14.02 -16.74
CA THR A 147 11.30 14.71 -15.46
C THR A 147 10.68 13.80 -14.41
N GLN A 148 10.82 12.47 -14.56
CA GLN A 148 10.31 11.49 -13.61
C GLN A 148 11.06 11.62 -12.27
N PRO A 149 10.36 11.81 -11.14
CA PRO A 149 10.99 11.75 -9.83
C PRO A 149 11.33 10.31 -9.44
N ALA A 150 12.25 10.16 -8.48
CA ALA A 150 12.49 8.88 -7.82
C ALA A 150 11.25 8.41 -7.04
N LEU A 151 11.09 7.09 -6.95
CA LEU A 151 10.09 6.49 -6.07
C LEU A 151 10.46 6.76 -4.58
N PRO A 152 9.48 7.08 -3.72
CA PRO A 152 9.71 7.62 -2.38
C PRO A 152 10.27 6.66 -1.31
#